data_AF-A0AA37ZFD2-F1
#
_entry.id   AF-A0AA37ZFD2-F1
#
_cell.length_a   1.000
_cell.length_b   1.000
_cell.length_c   1.000
_cell.angle_alpha   90.00
_cell.angle_beta   90.00
_cell.angle_gamma   90.00
#
_symmetry.space_group_name_H-M   'P 1'
#
loop_
_entity.id
_entity.type
_entity.pdbx_description
1 polymer ?
#
loop_
_entity_poly.entity_id
_entity_poly.type
_entity_poly.pdbx_seq_one_letter_code
_entity_poly.pdbx_strand_id
1 'polypeptide(L)' 'MNNDKQDLDNALDFADADIDAAMFSSLEGFASLVVGSIEFELGRDLTKKECQRVYRYAETAITKGLTHE' A
#
# COMPACT_ATOMS: atom_id res chain seq x y z
N MET A 1 -1.64 -44.19 -7.64
CA MET A 1 -1.80 -43.04 -8.56
C MET A 1 -2.19 -41.85 -7.71
N ASN A 2 -1.18 -41.01 -7.46
CA ASN A 2 -1.16 -39.61 -7.02
C ASN A 2 -2.35 -39.08 -6.20
N ASN A 3 -2.27 -39.23 -4.87
CA ASN A 3 -2.97 -38.33 -3.94
C ASN A 3 -2.03 -37.26 -3.34
N ASP A 4 -0.71 -37.43 -3.47
CA ASP A 4 0.28 -36.51 -2.87
C ASP A 4 0.50 -35.20 -3.67
N LYS A 5 -0.13 -35.08 -4.85
CA LYS A 5 -0.01 -33.88 -5.71
C LYS A 5 -1.13 -32.86 -5.46
N GLN A 6 -2.21 -33.26 -4.78
CA GLN A 6 -3.34 -32.37 -4.47
C GLN A 6 -3.05 -31.46 -3.26
N ASP A 7 -2.14 -31.86 -2.38
CA ASP A 7 -1.79 -31.11 -1.17
C ASP A 7 -0.67 -30.08 -1.38
N LEU A 8 0.05 -30.14 -2.52
CA LEU A 8 1.10 -29.15 -2.83
C LEU A 8 0.58 -27.91 -3.56
N ASP A 9 -0.60 -27.98 -4.17
CA ASP A 9 -1.21 -26.86 -4.89
C ASP A 9 -2.00 -25.91 -3.95
N ASN A 10 -2.18 -26.27 -2.68
CA ASN A 10 -2.86 -25.46 -1.66
C ASN A 10 -1.92 -24.56 -0.83
N ALA A 11 -0.61 -24.55 -1.13
CA ALA A 11 0.39 -23.89 -0.29
C ALA A 11 0.79 -22.48 -0.75
N LEU A 12 0.22 -21.95 -1.85
CA LEU A 12 0.70 -20.67 -2.43
C LEU A 12 -0.37 -19.85 -3.16
N ASP A 13 -1.65 -20.00 -2.84
CA ASP A 13 -2.65 -19.07 -3.37
C ASP A 13 -2.72 -17.84 -2.44
N PHE A 14 -1.72 -16.96 -2.55
CA PHE A 14 -1.88 -15.58 -2.10
C PHE A 14 -2.99 -14.99 -2.96
N ALA A 15 -4.19 -14.86 -2.39
CA ALA A 15 -5.31 -14.32 -3.15
C ALA A 15 -4.96 -12.88 -3.56
N ASP A 16 -5.37 -12.47 -4.76
CA ASP A 16 -5.21 -11.07 -5.21
C ASP A 16 -5.72 -10.08 -4.15
N ALA A 17 -6.76 -10.46 -3.39
CA ALA A 17 -7.28 -9.70 -2.27
C ALA A 17 -6.28 -9.48 -1.11
N ASP A 18 -5.41 -10.46 -0.82
CA ASP A 18 -4.37 -10.34 0.21
C ASP A 18 -3.26 -9.39 -0.26
N ILE A 19 -2.91 -9.44 -1.55
CA ILE A 19 -1.96 -8.52 -2.18
C ILE A 19 -2.52 -7.09 -2.16
N ASP A 20 -3.78 -6.91 -2.57
CA ASP A 20 -4.47 -5.62 -2.55
C ASP A 20 -4.54 -5.05 -1.13
N ALA A 21 -4.88 -5.88 -0.13
CA ALA A 21 -4.90 -5.46 1.27
C ALA A 21 -3.52 -5.05 1.79
N ALA A 22 -2.47 -5.80 1.43
CA ALA A 22 -1.10 -5.48 1.79
C ALA A 22 -0.61 -4.18 1.13
N MET A 23 -0.94 -3.97 -0.15
CA MET A 23 -0.63 -2.75 -0.88
C MET A 23 -1.36 -1.54 -0.27
N PHE A 24 -2.65 -1.67 0.02
CA PHE A 24 -3.45 -0.61 0.64
C PHE A 24 -2.89 -0.21 2.02
N SER A 25 -2.59 -1.20 2.86
CA SER A 25 -2.00 -0.98 4.19
C SER A 25 -0.62 -0.32 4.10
N SER A 26 0.18 -0.72 3.11
CA SER A 26 1.52 -0.15 2.87
C SER A 26 1.43 1.30 2.39
N LEU A 27 0.47 1.62 1.51
CA LEU A 27 0.19 2.97 1.05
C LEU A 27 -0.23 3.88 2.21
N GLU A 28 -1.11 3.41 3.10
CA GLU A 28 -1.54 4.17 4.27
C GLU A 28 -0.34 4.46 5.20
N GLY A 29 0.48 3.45 5.50
CA GLY A 29 1.69 3.62 6.32
C GLY A 29 2.69 4.60 5.69
N PHE A 30 2.92 4.51 4.38
CA PHE A 30 3.79 5.44 3.66
C PHE A 30 3.24 6.87 3.71
N ALA A 31 1.94 7.06 3.47
CA ALA A 31 1.31 8.37 3.56
C ALA A 31 1.45 8.99 4.96
N SER A 32 1.31 8.19 6.03
CA SER A 32 1.54 8.65 7.41
C SER A 32 2.99 9.11 7.65
N LEU A 33 3.98 8.40 7.11
CA LEU A 33 5.39 8.80 7.20
C LEU A 33 5.65 10.14 6.48
N VAL A 34 5.05 10.33 5.32
CA VAL A 34 5.15 11.59 4.56
C VAL A 34 4.47 12.73 5.31
N VAL A 35 3.29 12.51 5.89
CA VAL A 35 2.61 13.50 6.76
C VAL A 35 3.52 13.89 7.92
N GLY A 36 4.06 12.92 8.66
CA GLY A 36 4.94 13.21 9.81
C GLY A 36 6.19 14.01 9.43
N SER A 37 6.78 13.73 8.27
CA SER A 37 7.92 14.49 7.75
C SER A 37 7.55 15.94 7.44
N ILE A 38 6.40 16.16 6.78
CA ILE A 38 5.91 17.51 6.44
C ILE A 38 5.54 18.30 7.70
N GLU A 39 4.85 17.67 8.67
CA GLU A 39 4.46 18.31 9.93
C GLU A 39 5.68 18.73 10.75
N PHE A 40 6.71 17.88 10.78
CA PHE A 40 7.99 18.20 11.40
C PHE A 40 8.65 19.43 10.77
N GLU A 41 8.70 19.50 9.44
CA GLU A 41 9.26 20.65 8.72
C GLU A 41 8.45 21.94 8.88
N LEU A 42 7.12 21.84 8.90
CA LEU A 42 6.22 22.99 9.07
C LEU A 42 6.13 23.48 10.52
N GLY A 43 6.52 22.66 11.49
CA GLY A 43 6.33 22.93 12.91
C GLY A 43 4.86 22.99 13.33
N ARG A 44 3.95 22.37 12.56
CA ARG A 44 2.52 22.28 12.85
C ARG A 44 1.90 21.03 12.23
N ASP A 45 0.79 20.62 12.80
CA ASP A 45 -0.02 19.53 12.24
C ASP A 45 -0.71 19.96 10.94
N LEU A 46 -0.89 18.99 10.04
CA LEU A 46 -1.67 19.14 8.83
C LEU A 46 -3.16 19.06 9.13
N THR A 47 -3.94 19.86 8.43
CA THR A 47 -5.39 19.73 8.43
C THR A 47 -5.80 18.43 7.75
N LYS A 48 -6.98 17.90 8.08
CA LYS A 48 -7.54 16.71 7.42
C LYS A 48 -7.53 16.79 5.89
N LYS A 49 -7.77 17.99 5.33
CA LYS A 49 -7.72 18.22 3.88
C LYS A 49 -6.30 18.14 3.31
N GLU A 50 -5.29 18.57 4.08
CA GLU A 50 -3.89 18.44 3.71
C GLU A 50 -3.44 16.97 3.78
N CYS A 51 -3.79 16.22 4.83
CA CYS A 51 -3.49 14.78 4.91
C CYS A 51 -4.13 14.00 3.76
N GLN A 52 -5.37 14.31 3.40
CA GLN A 52 -6.04 13.71 2.24
C GLN A 52 -5.33 14.02 0.91
N ARG A 53 -4.73 15.22 0.77
CA ARG A 53 -3.92 15.55 -0.40
C ARG A 53 -2.65 14.70 -0.42
N VAL A 54 -1.93 14.59 0.70
CA VAL A 54 -0.72 13.74 0.81
C VAL A 54 -1.02 12.30 0.42
N TYR A 55 -2.11 11.72 0.95
CA TYR A 55 -2.54 10.37 0.61
C TYR A 55 -2.75 10.19 -0.91
N ARG A 56 -3.47 11.10 -1.57
CA ARG A 56 -3.69 11.03 -3.03
C ARG A 56 -2.40 11.15 -3.83
N TYR A 57 -1.46 11.97 -3.38
CA TYR A 57 -0.13 12.06 -4.00
C TYR A 57 0.64 10.75 -3.87
N ALA A 58 0.63 10.13 -2.68
CA ALA A 58 1.25 8.84 -2.42
C ALA A 58 0.61 7.73 -3.28
N GLU A 59 -0.71 7.67 -3.32
CA GLU A 59 -1.48 6.71 -4.13
C GLU A 59 -1.11 6.83 -5.61
N THR A 60 -1.09 8.07 -6.12
CA THR A 60 -0.74 8.36 -7.52
C THR A 60 0.70 7.97 -7.84
N ALA A 61 1.65 8.23 -6.94
CA ALA A 61 3.05 7.89 -7.15
C ALA A 61 3.27 6.38 -7.24
N ILE A 62 2.58 5.60 -6.39
CA ILE A 62 2.67 4.13 -6.37
C ILE A 62 1.96 3.55 -7.60
N THR A 63 0.74 3.99 -7.92
CA THR A 63 -0.01 3.49 -9.08
C THR A 63 0.64 3.84 -10.41
N LYS A 64 1.23 5.03 -10.55
CA LYS A 64 2.00 5.40 -11.77
C LYS A 64 3.33 4.67 -11.87
N GLY A 65 3.95 4.28 -10.76
CA GLY A 65 5.13 3.41 -10.77
C GLY A 65 4.82 1.97 -11.20
N LEU A 66 3.57 1.53 -11.04
CA LEU A 66 3.10 0.19 -11.41
C LEU A 66 2.64 0.06 -12.87
N THR A 67 2.35 1.17 -13.56
CA THR A 67 2.20 1.17 -15.02
C THR A 67 3.58 1.02 -15.66
N HIS A 68 4.03 -0.23 -15.81
CA HIS A 68 5.08 -0.57 -16.77
C HIS A 68 4.58 -0.22 -18.18
N GLU A 69 5.27 0.69 -18.86
CA GLU A 69 5.20 0.83 -20.33
C GLU A 69 5.82 -0.38 -21.03
#